data_AF-A0A0G1N300-F1
#
_entry.id   AF-A0A0G1N300-F1
#
_cell.length_a   1.000
_cell.length_b   1.000
_cell.length_c   1.000
_cell.angle_alpha   90.00
_cell.angle_beta   90.00
_cell.angle_gamma   90.00
#
_symmetry.space_group_name_H-M   'P 1'
#
loop_
_entity.id
_entity.type
_entity.pdbx_description
1 polymer ?
#
loop_
_entity_poly.entity_id
_entity_poly.type
_entity_poly.pdbx_seq_one_letter_code
_entity_poly.pdbx_strand_id
1 'polypeptide(L)'
;MRVRLSPAALLTIFGNCVKIKSVNSIFDFFSWLAMAILLITAIPQIVLNYKRGSTEGASWLTFGMLFFGMTVLAIRSWFVTTDIIILLNYNLGAVIVLIANMQFVYYRIKK
;
A
#
# COMPACT_ATOMS: atom_id res chain seq x y z
N MET A 1 -13.87 -40.08 23.84
CA MET A 1 -14.09 -40.25 22.39
C MET A 1 -12.76 -40.02 21.66
N ARG A 2 -12.18 -41.02 20.98
CA ARG A 2 -11.05 -40.81 20.05
C ARG A 2 -11.62 -40.60 18.66
N VAL A 3 -11.60 -39.37 18.15
CA VAL A 3 -12.01 -39.06 16.77
C VAL A 3 -10.99 -39.71 15.83
N ARG A 4 -11.37 -40.80 15.16
CA ARG A 4 -10.57 -41.36 14.05
C ARG A 4 -10.73 -40.42 12.85
N LEU A 5 -9.79 -39.50 12.67
CA LEU A 5 -9.67 -38.71 11.43
C LEU A 5 -9.34 -39.67 10.27
N SER A 6 -10.24 -39.74 9.29
CA SER A 6 -10.00 -40.48 8.03
C SER A 6 -8.79 -39.87 7.29
N PRO A 7 -7.90 -40.68 6.68
CA PRO A 7 -6.77 -40.18 5.89
C PRO A 7 -7.18 -39.18 4.80
N ALA A 8 -8.39 -39.35 4.24
CA ALA A 8 -8.96 -38.45 3.24
C ALA A 8 -9.20 -37.04 3.80
N ALA A 9 -9.70 -36.92 5.03
CA ALA A 9 -9.90 -35.64 5.71
C ALA A 9 -8.56 -34.96 6.02
N LEU A 10 -7.52 -35.74 6.33
CA LEU A 10 -6.17 -35.21 6.53
C LEU A 10 -5.61 -34.62 5.23
N LEU A 11 -5.79 -35.30 4.08
CA LEU A 11 -5.35 -34.81 2.78
C LEU A 11 -6.11 -33.53 2.35
N THR A 12 -7.40 -33.42 2.66
CA THR A 12 -8.18 -32.22 2.34
C THR A 12 -7.81 -31.03 3.21
N ILE A 13 -7.57 -31.25 4.50
CA ILE A 13 -7.18 -30.19 5.44
C ILE A 13 -5.77 -29.67 5.11
N PHE A 14 -4.79 -30.56 4.91
CA PHE A 14 -3.44 -30.15 4.51
C PHE A 14 -3.44 -29.51 3.11
N GLY A 15 -4.20 -30.05 2.16
CA GLY A 15 -4.34 -29.47 0.82
C GLY A 15 -4.96 -28.08 0.82
N ASN A 16 -6.02 -27.86 1.60
CA ASN A 16 -6.63 -26.54 1.77
C ASN A 16 -5.72 -25.58 2.53
N CYS A 17 -5.01 -26.04 3.55
CA CYS A 17 -4.10 -25.22 4.33
C CYS A 17 -2.89 -24.74 3.50
N VAL A 18 -2.32 -25.62 2.66
CA VAL A 18 -1.27 -25.25 1.69
C VAL A 18 -1.81 -24.27 0.66
N LYS A 19 -3.02 -24.48 0.14
CA LYS A 19 -3.67 -23.52 -0.77
C LYS A 19 -3.83 -22.15 -0.13
N ILE A 20 -4.41 -22.07 1.07
CA ILE A 20 -4.68 -20.81 1.78
C ILE A 20 -3.37 -20.05 2.07
N LYS A 21 -2.32 -20.74 2.53
CA LYS A 21 -1.01 -20.10 2.75
C LYS A 21 -0.36 -19.62 1.44
N SER A 22 -0.52 -20.39 0.37
CA SER A 22 0.01 -20.08 -0.96
C SER A 22 -0.64 -18.87 -1.61
N VAL A 23 -1.97 -18.73 -1.56
CA VAL A 23 -2.64 -17.53 -2.12
C VAL A 23 -2.22 -16.28 -1.36
N ASN A 24 -2.13 -16.35 -0.03
CA ASN A 24 -1.72 -15.20 0.79
C ASN A 24 -0.31 -14.70 0.44
N SER A 25 0.65 -15.62 0.16
CA SER A 25 2.02 -15.22 -0.23
C SER A 25 2.09 -14.44 -1.54
N ILE A 26 1.21 -14.74 -2.51
CA ILE A 26 1.17 -14.02 -3.79
C ILE A 26 0.62 -12.61 -3.58
N PHE A 27 -0.46 -12.47 -2.79
CA PHE A 27 -1.04 -11.16 -2.46
C PHE A 27 -0.07 -10.27 -1.68
N ASP A 28 0.68 -10.86 -0.75
CA ASP A 28 1.72 -10.14 0.00
C ASP A 28 2.81 -9.61 -0.94
N PHE A 29 3.29 -10.47 -1.85
CA PHE A 29 4.31 -10.08 -2.84
C PHE A 29 3.86 -8.89 -3.70
N PHE A 30 2.64 -8.96 -4.28
CA PHE A 30 2.11 -7.87 -5.09
C PHE A 30 1.89 -6.59 -4.27
N SER A 31 1.51 -6.71 -2.99
CA SER A 31 1.34 -5.56 -2.09
C SER A 31 2.67 -4.84 -1.84
N TRP A 32 3.74 -5.59 -1.55
CA TRP A 32 5.08 -5.03 -1.40
C TRP A 32 5.63 -4.44 -2.70
N LEU A 33 5.38 -5.10 -3.84
CA LEU A 33 5.79 -4.58 -5.15
C LEU A 33 5.10 -3.25 -5.48
N ALA A 34 3.78 -3.18 -5.27
CA ALA A 34 3.03 -1.94 -5.47
C ALA A 34 3.55 -0.80 -4.58
N MET A 35 3.89 -1.11 -3.33
CA MET A 35 4.47 -0.16 -2.40
C MET A 35 5.86 0.33 -2.85
N ALA A 36 6.71 -0.58 -3.35
CA ALA A 36 8.02 -0.23 -3.89
C ALA A 36 7.92 0.70 -5.11
N ILE A 37 6.98 0.44 -6.02
CA ILE A 37 6.73 1.31 -7.17
C ILE A 37 6.24 2.70 -6.74
N LEU A 38 5.36 2.77 -5.74
CA LEU A 38 4.89 4.03 -5.19
C LEU A 38 6.05 4.84 -4.57
N LEU A 39 6.92 4.18 -3.81
CA LEU A 39 8.13 4.78 -3.24
C LEU A 39 9.07 5.31 -4.33
N ILE A 40 9.38 4.49 -5.33
CA ILE A 40 10.26 4.86 -6.45
C ILE A 40 9.68 6.00 -7.27
N THR A 41 8.36 6.16 -7.31
CA THR A 41 7.73 7.28 -8.02
C THR A 41 7.73 8.55 -7.16
N ALA A 42 7.35 8.44 -5.88
CA ALA A 42 7.18 9.58 -5.00
C ALA A 42 8.51 10.19 -4.53
N ILE A 43 9.50 9.37 -4.16
CA ILE A 43 10.79 9.85 -3.64
C ILE A 43 11.52 10.76 -4.65
N PRO A 44 11.77 10.38 -5.92
CA PRO A 44 12.45 11.26 -6.86
C PRO A 44 11.61 12.50 -7.16
N GLN A 45 10.28 12.40 -7.16
CA GLN A 45 9.43 13.58 -7.33
C GLN A 45 9.59 14.58 -6.17
N ILE A 46 9.60 14.09 -4.93
CA ILE A 46 9.82 14.90 -3.72
C ILE A 46 11.21 15.56 -3.76
N VAL A 47 12.25 14.80 -4.14
CA VAL A 47 13.62 15.31 -4.24
C VAL A 47 13.75 16.35 -5.37
N LEU A 48 13.11 16.12 -6.52
CA LEU A 48 13.10 17.05 -7.64
C LEU A 48 12.36 18.34 -7.30
N ASN A 49 11.20 18.25 -6.65
CA ASN A 49 10.44 19.40 -6.18
C ASN A 49 11.29 20.23 -5.19
N TYR A 50 11.99 19.56 -4.27
CA TYR A 50 12.89 20.24 -3.34
C TYR A 50 14.07 20.93 -4.04
N LYS A 51 14.73 20.23 -4.96
CA LYS A 51 15.87 20.78 -5.72
C LYS A 51 15.48 21.95 -6.62
N ARG A 52 14.31 21.89 -7.27
CA ARG A 52 13.83 22.95 -8.16
C ARG A 52 13.22 24.13 -7.42
N GLY A 53 12.76 23.93 -6.18
CA GLY A 53 11.99 24.93 -5.45
C GLY A 53 10.66 25.28 -6.11
N SER A 54 10.21 24.46 -7.06
CA SER A 54 9.02 24.66 -7.90
C SER A 54 8.48 23.28 -8.26
N THR A 55 7.16 23.15 -8.28
CA THR A 55 6.48 21.92 -8.70
C THR A 55 6.09 21.94 -10.18
N GLU A 56 6.80 22.71 -11.01
CA GLU A 56 6.59 22.77 -12.46
C GLU A 56 6.89 21.43 -13.13
N GLY A 57 5.89 20.90 -13.85
CA GLY A 57 5.97 19.62 -14.56
C GLY A 57 5.18 18.48 -13.92
N ALA A 58 4.63 18.65 -12.72
CA ALA A 58 3.78 17.64 -12.08
C ALA A 58 2.38 18.19 -11.77
N SER A 59 1.35 17.41 -12.12
CA SER A 59 -0.04 17.79 -11.92
C SER A 59 -0.43 17.66 -10.45
N TRP A 60 -0.82 18.79 -9.84
CA TRP A 60 -1.45 18.82 -8.51
C TRP A 60 -2.59 17.81 -8.46
N LEU A 61 -3.46 17.81 -9.47
CA LEU A 61 -4.69 17.01 -9.46
C LEU A 61 -4.38 15.52 -9.33
N THR A 62 -3.34 15.05 -10.02
CA THR A 62 -2.90 13.65 -9.93
C THR A 62 -2.44 13.30 -8.52
N PHE A 63 -1.60 14.13 -7.91
CA PHE A 63 -1.13 13.89 -6.54
C PHE A 63 -2.23 14.06 -5.49
N GLY A 64 -3.18 14.98 -5.71
CA GLY A 64 -4.34 15.17 -4.84
C GLY A 64 -5.31 13.99 -4.89
N MET A 65 -5.60 13.47 -6.08
CA MET A 65 -6.39 12.24 -6.24
C MET A 65 -5.67 11.03 -5.66
N LEU A 66 -4.34 10.95 -5.82
CA LEU A 66 -3.55 9.89 -5.22
C LEU A 66 -3.62 9.94 -3.68
N PHE A 67 -3.56 11.14 -3.10
CA PHE A 67 -3.72 11.31 -1.65
C PHE A 67 -5.11 10.89 -1.18
N PHE A 68 -6.15 11.31 -1.89
CA PHE A 68 -7.52 10.90 -1.58
C PHE A 68 -7.69 9.37 -1.66
N GLY A 69 -7.20 8.74 -2.73
CA GLY A 69 -7.24 7.28 -2.86
C GLY A 69 -6.50 6.56 -1.73
N MET A 70 -5.29 7.00 -1.40
CA MET A 70 -4.48 6.37 -0.36
C MET A 70 -5.08 6.55 1.04
N THR A 71 -5.67 7.70 1.34
CA THR A 71 -6.35 7.93 2.63
C THR A 71 -7.60 7.07 2.77
N VAL A 72 -8.41 6.93 1.72
CA VAL A 72 -9.58 6.03 1.71
C VAL A 72 -9.14 4.57 1.92
N LEU A 73 -8.07 4.13 1.26
CA LEU A 73 -7.52 2.78 1.43
C LEU A 73 -6.93 2.55 2.82
N ALA A 74 -6.23 3.54 3.37
CA ALA A 74 -5.72 3.49 4.74
C ALA A 74 -6.89 3.37 5.72
N ILE A 75 -7.88 4.25 5.64
CA ILE A 75 -9.11 4.21 6.46
C ILE A 75 -9.79 2.84 6.35
N ARG A 76 -10.03 2.35 5.12
CA ARG A 76 -10.59 1.01 4.90
C ARG A 76 -9.77 -0.07 5.60
N SER A 77 -8.44 0.02 5.56
CA SER A 77 -7.56 -0.95 6.22
C SER A 77 -7.80 -1.01 7.73
N TRP A 78 -8.04 0.13 8.39
CA TRP A 78 -8.33 0.18 9.82
C TRP A 78 -9.65 -0.51 10.19
N PHE A 79 -10.65 -0.46 9.32
CA PHE A 79 -11.98 -0.99 9.60
C PHE A 79 -12.21 -2.43 9.10
N VAL A 80 -11.49 -2.88 8.09
CA VAL A 80 -11.79 -4.12 7.37
C VAL A 80 -10.75 -5.23 7.60
N THR A 81 -9.47 -4.87 7.76
CA THR A 81 -8.37 -5.84 7.63
C THR A 81 -7.49 -5.85 8.88
N THR A 82 -7.26 -7.04 9.44
CA THR A 82 -6.27 -7.27 10.52
C THR A 82 -4.89 -7.64 9.99
N ASP A 83 -4.73 -7.80 8.68
CA ASP A 83 -3.47 -8.14 8.05
C ASP A 83 -2.48 -6.97 8.14
N ILE A 84 -1.42 -7.19 8.91
CA ILE A 84 -0.45 -6.15 9.26
C ILE A 84 0.30 -5.59 8.04
N ILE A 85 0.49 -6.40 6.99
CA ILE A 85 1.21 -6.01 5.77
C ILE A 85 0.40 -4.96 4.99
N ILE A 86 -0.90 -5.20 4.81
CA ILE A 86 -1.81 -4.30 4.10
C ILE A 86 -1.96 -3.00 4.88
N LEU A 87 -2.15 -3.10 6.20
CA LEU A 87 -2.23 -1.95 7.09
C LEU A 87 -0.97 -1.10 7.00
N LEU A 88 0.21 -1.71 7.08
CA LEU A 88 1.47 -0.99 7.01
C LEU A 88 1.67 -0.31 5.64
N ASN A 89 1.45 -1.03 4.53
CA ASN A 89 1.67 -0.51 3.19
C ASN A 89 0.75 0.69 2.87
N TYR A 90 -0.54 0.61 3.18
CA TYR A 90 -1.45 1.72 2.89
C TYR A 90 -1.21 2.94 3.79
N ASN A 91 -0.88 2.75 5.07
CA ASN A 91 -0.55 3.87 5.95
C ASN A 91 0.78 4.53 5.53
N LEU A 92 1.82 3.75 5.24
CA LEU A 92 3.10 4.30 4.76
C LEU A 92 2.93 5.03 3.43
N GLY A 93 2.17 4.46 2.49
CA GLY A 93 1.93 5.08 1.20
C GLY A 93 1.14 6.39 1.33
N ALA A 94 0.15 6.44 2.23
CA ALA A 94 -0.57 7.67 2.54
C ALA A 94 0.35 8.76 3.10
N VAL A 95 1.29 8.43 3.99
CA VAL A 95 2.27 9.38 4.56
C VAL A 95 3.20 9.94 3.48
N ILE A 96 3.74 9.10 2.61
CA ILE A 96 4.64 9.54 1.52
C ILE A 96 3.92 10.46 0.53
N VAL A 97 2.70 10.11 0.15
CA VAL A 97 1.89 10.93 -0.76
C VAL A 97 1.45 12.22 -0.08
N LEU A 98 1.20 12.21 1.23
CA LEU A 98 0.93 13.42 2.01
C LEU A 98 2.14 14.37 1.98
N ILE A 99 3.36 13.87 2.19
CA ILE A 99 4.59 14.68 2.12
C ILE A 99 4.73 15.30 0.72
N ALA A 100 4.50 14.53 -0.34
CA ALA A 100 4.52 15.05 -1.70
C ALA A 100 3.48 16.17 -1.89
N ASN A 101 2.23 15.97 -1.42
CA ASN A 101 1.17 16.98 -1.51
C ASN A 101 1.48 18.24 -0.68
N MET A 102 2.05 18.10 0.51
CA MET A 102 2.50 19.23 1.32
C MET A 102 3.53 20.08 0.56
N GLN A 103 4.46 19.45 -0.16
CA GLN A 103 5.40 20.18 -1.02
C GLN A 103 4.68 20.92 -2.15
N PHE A 104 3.70 20.31 -2.81
CA PHE A 104 2.90 20.99 -3.84
C PHE A 104 2.20 22.23 -3.31
N VAL A 105 1.58 22.14 -2.13
CA VAL A 105 0.90 23.29 -1.50
C VAL A 105 1.91 24.38 -1.12
N TYR A 106 3.04 24.01 -0.51
CA TYR A 106 4.06 24.97 -0.07
C TYR A 106 4.67 25.75 -1.25
N TYR A 107 5.13 25.07 -2.30
CA TYR A 107 5.74 25.73 -3.46
C TYR A 107 4.73 26.49 -4.34
N ARG A 108 3.43 26.20 -4.22
CA ARG A 108 2.36 26.99 -4.84
C ARG A 108 2.05 28.28 -4.08
N ILE A 109 2.09 28.26 -2.75
CA ILE A 109 1.83 29.45 -1.91
C ILE A 109 3.03 30.41 -1.93
N LYS A 110 4.26 29.90 -2.07
CA LYS A 110 5.47 30.71 -2.12
C LYS A 110 5.68 31.43 -3.47
N LYS A 111 5.00 30.97 -4.53
CA LYS A 111 4.99 31.62 -5.85
C LYS A 111 4.05 32.82 -5.84
#